data_AF-A0A519UJ15-F1
#
_entry.id   AF-A0A519UJ15-F1
#
_cell.length_a   1.000
_cell.length_b   1.000
_cell.length_c   1.000
_cell.angle_alpha   90.00
_cell.angle_beta   90.00
_cell.angle_gamma   90.00
#
_symmetry.space_group_name_H-M   'P 1'
#
loop_
_entity.id
_entity.type
_entity.pdbx_description
1 polymer ?
#
loop_
_entity_poly.entity_id
_entity_poly.type
_entity_poly.pdbx_seq_one_letter_code
_entity_poly.pdbx_strand_id
1 'polypeptide(L)'
;AGEKKMVWVGRMTVVVSMLLALVVTWKDSLGIGSEGGFTFIQKYTGFISPGILAMFLLGMFWKRTTGAAAIAGLITGFTLSVFFNEFAPAVLGKETFLYTAYEYTKMNNGVMETVVEIPFLICMGWSFFFTMAVMILMSLAGPKVSAKAFALDPSMFKLKPSTIVMIVITLMLLSVLYVKFW
;
A
#
# COMPACT_ATOMS: atom_id res chain seq x y z
N ALA A 1 -3.71 12.23 -30.82
CA ALA A 1 -3.43 10.84 -31.25
C ALA A 1 -4.74 10.22 -31.70
N GLY A 2 -4.80 9.60 -32.89
CA GLY A 2 -6.04 8.98 -33.36
C GLY A 2 -6.36 7.71 -32.57
N GLU A 3 -7.65 7.41 -32.36
CA GLU A 3 -8.13 6.24 -31.59
C GLU A 3 -7.48 4.92 -32.04
N LYS A 4 -7.30 4.72 -33.35
CA LYS A 4 -6.58 3.57 -33.92
C LYS A 4 -5.15 3.43 -33.36
N LYS A 5 -4.43 4.53 -33.18
CA LYS A 5 -3.07 4.53 -32.62
C LYS A 5 -3.09 4.17 -31.13
N MET A 6 -4.09 4.66 -30.37
CA MET A 6 -4.24 4.36 -28.94
C MET A 6 -4.48 2.87 -28.69
N VAL A 7 -5.35 2.24 -29.50
CA VAL A 7 -5.61 0.80 -29.43
C VAL A 7 -4.36 0.00 -29.76
N TRP A 8 -3.61 0.39 -30.80
CA TRP A 8 -2.39 -0.31 -31.20
C TRP A 8 -1.29 -0.24 -30.14
N VAL A 9 -1.11 0.92 -29.52
CA VAL A 9 -0.17 1.09 -28.39
C VAL A 9 -0.59 0.23 -27.20
N GLY A 10 -1.88 0.18 -26.87
CA GLY A 10 -2.40 -0.68 -25.80
C GLY A 10 -2.11 -2.17 -26.05
N ARG A 11 -2.37 -2.66 -27.27
CA ARG A 11 -2.07 -4.06 -27.66
C ARG A 11 -0.58 -4.38 -27.55
N MET A 12 0.30 -3.51 -28.04
CA MET A 12 1.74 -3.69 -27.91
C MET A 12 2.18 -3.73 -26.45
N THR A 13 1.61 -2.86 -25.62
CA THR A 13 1.90 -2.82 -24.17
C THR A 13 1.52 -4.15 -23.50
N VAL A 14 0.36 -4.73 -23.86
CA VAL A 14 -0.06 -6.05 -23.33
C VAL A 14 0.93 -7.14 -23.72
N VAL A 15 1.32 -7.23 -24.99
CA VAL A 15 2.26 -8.26 -25.47
C VAL A 15 3.61 -8.12 -24.79
N VAL A 16 4.16 -6.91 -24.71
CA VAL A 16 5.45 -6.64 -24.05
C VAL A 16 5.38 -6.97 -22.56
N SER A 17 4.32 -6.56 -21.87
CA SER A 17 4.14 -6.86 -20.44
C SER A 17 4.03 -8.36 -20.18
N MET A 18 3.35 -9.11 -21.06
CA MET A 18 3.21 -10.56 -20.96
C MET A 18 4.56 -11.27 -21.16
N LEU A 19 5.35 -10.85 -22.15
CA LEU A 19 6.69 -11.40 -22.37
C LEU A 19 7.61 -11.12 -21.17
N LEU A 20 7.58 -9.90 -20.62
CA LEU A 20 8.33 -9.57 -19.41
C LEU A 20 7.90 -10.43 -18.21
N ALA A 21 6.60 -10.61 -18.00
CA ALA A 21 6.09 -11.46 -16.92
C ALA A 21 6.56 -12.92 -17.08
N LEU A 22 6.53 -13.48 -18.30
CA LEU A 22 7.03 -14.82 -18.58
C LEU A 22 8.53 -14.94 -18.28
N VAL A 23 9.35 -13.98 -18.70
CA VAL A 23 10.80 -13.98 -18.45
C VAL A 23 11.10 -13.95 -16.95
N VAL A 24 10.41 -13.09 -16.20
CA VAL A 24 10.63 -12.92 -14.76
C VAL A 24 10.18 -14.16 -13.97
N THR A 25 9.07 -14.79 -14.38
CA THR A 25 8.50 -15.96 -13.69
C THR A 25 9.12 -17.30 -14.11
N TRP A 26 9.82 -17.37 -15.26
CA TRP A 26 10.30 -18.63 -15.84
C TRP A 26 11.13 -19.52 -14.90
N LYS A 27 12.00 -18.92 -14.07
CA LYS A 27 12.86 -19.64 -13.11
C LYS A 27 12.45 -19.43 -11.65
N ASP A 28 11.23 -18.95 -11.43
CA ASP A 28 10.83 -18.39 -10.12
C ASP A 28 11.88 -17.39 -9.61
N SER A 29 12.37 -16.51 -10.49
CA SER A 29 13.45 -15.57 -10.17
C SER A 29 13.10 -14.61 -9.03
N LEU A 30 11.81 -14.53 -8.69
CA LEU A 30 11.26 -13.72 -7.62
C LEU A 30 10.95 -14.53 -6.34
N GLY A 31 11.11 -15.86 -6.36
CA GLY A 31 10.84 -16.73 -5.20
C GLY A 31 9.37 -16.82 -4.79
N ILE A 32 8.44 -16.55 -5.72
CA ILE A 32 6.99 -16.54 -5.51
C ILE A 32 6.51 -17.90 -4.98
N GLY A 33 7.10 -18.99 -5.48
CA GLY A 33 6.74 -20.35 -5.06
C GLY A 33 7.08 -20.63 -3.61
N SER A 34 8.11 -19.97 -3.05
CA SER A 34 8.60 -20.19 -1.69
C SER A 34 7.86 -19.36 -0.63
N GLU A 35 7.44 -18.14 -0.96
CA GLU A 35 6.70 -17.25 -0.03
C GLU A 35 5.18 -17.45 -0.09
N GLY A 36 4.67 -18.06 -1.16
CA GLY A 36 3.26 -18.15 -1.47
C GLY A 36 2.77 -16.91 -2.23
N GLY A 37 2.08 -17.13 -3.35
CA GLY A 37 1.72 -16.06 -4.29
C GLY A 37 0.88 -14.93 -3.68
N PHE A 38 0.00 -15.23 -2.72
CA PHE A 38 -0.78 -14.20 -2.03
C PHE A 38 0.09 -13.29 -1.17
N THR A 39 0.97 -13.87 -0.34
CA THR A 39 1.91 -13.14 0.51
C THR A 39 2.84 -12.27 -0.34
N PHE A 40 3.36 -12.84 -1.43
CA PHE A 40 4.17 -12.10 -2.40
C PHE A 40 3.42 -10.88 -2.93
N ILE A 41 2.21 -11.08 -3.49
CA ILE A 41 1.42 -9.96 -4.02
C ILE A 41 1.14 -8.91 -2.94
N GLN A 42 0.77 -9.32 -1.72
CA GLN A 42 0.49 -8.39 -0.63
C GLN A 42 1.72 -7.60 -0.18
N LYS A 43 2.88 -8.27 -0.06
CA LYS A 43 4.15 -7.63 0.29
C LYS A 43 4.53 -6.58 -0.75
N TYR A 44 4.58 -6.95 -2.03
CA TYR A 44 4.99 -6.04 -3.10
C TYR A 44 4.00 -4.92 -3.39
N THR A 45 2.69 -5.18 -3.33
CA THR A 45 1.68 -4.10 -3.40
C THR A 45 1.78 -3.16 -2.20
N GLY A 46 2.18 -3.68 -1.03
CA GLY A 46 2.44 -2.92 0.19
C GLY A 46 3.57 -1.89 0.09
N PHE A 47 4.44 -1.96 -0.93
CA PHE A 47 5.46 -0.92 -1.14
C PHE A 47 4.85 0.41 -1.63
N ILE A 48 3.78 0.33 -2.41
CA ILE A 48 3.22 1.49 -3.12
C ILE A 48 1.87 1.90 -2.50
N SER A 49 1.07 0.91 -2.07
CA SER A 49 -0.28 1.12 -1.54
C SER A 49 -0.38 2.18 -0.43
N PRO A 50 0.53 2.22 0.58
CA PRO A 50 0.46 3.22 1.66
C PRO A 50 0.45 4.66 1.17
N GLY A 51 1.34 5.00 0.23
CA GLY A 51 1.46 6.36 -0.28
C GLY A 51 0.26 6.77 -1.15
N ILE A 52 -0.22 5.83 -1.97
CA ILE A 52 -1.42 6.02 -2.78
C ILE A 52 -2.65 6.21 -1.88
N LEU A 53 -2.82 5.37 -0.85
CA LEU A 53 -3.94 5.47 0.08
C LEU A 53 -3.93 6.80 0.84
N ALA A 54 -2.76 7.23 1.36
CA ALA A 54 -2.61 8.51 2.04
C ALA A 54 -2.98 9.69 1.13
N MET A 55 -2.52 9.65 -0.13
CA MET A 55 -2.89 10.65 -1.13
C MET A 55 -4.40 10.72 -1.34
N PHE A 56 -5.04 9.59 -1.62
CA PHE A 56 -6.48 9.56 -1.91
C PHE A 56 -7.30 9.99 -0.71
N LEU A 57 -6.96 9.51 0.48
CA LEU A 57 -7.69 9.83 1.71
C LEU A 57 -7.60 11.34 2.01
N LEU A 58 -6.40 11.92 2.01
CA LEU A 58 -6.23 13.35 2.23
C LEU A 58 -6.77 14.19 1.06
N GLY A 59 -6.64 13.72 -0.18
CA GLY A 59 -7.14 14.42 -1.37
C GLY A 59 -8.67 14.53 -1.40
N MET A 60 -9.38 13.47 -1.00
CA MET A 60 -10.85 13.44 -0.97
C MET A 60 -11.40 14.11 0.29
N PHE A 61 -10.80 13.86 1.45
CA PHE A 61 -11.38 14.23 2.74
C PHE A 61 -10.79 15.48 3.39
N TRP A 62 -9.69 16.03 2.86
CA TRP A 62 -9.04 17.19 3.45
C TRP A 62 -8.76 18.30 2.43
N LYS A 63 -9.51 19.40 2.56
CA LYS A 63 -9.51 20.54 1.62
C LYS A 63 -8.17 21.28 1.52
N ARG A 64 -7.24 21.04 2.45
CA ARG A 64 -5.89 21.65 2.47
C ARG A 64 -4.90 20.91 1.59
N THR A 65 -5.18 19.67 1.22
CA THR A 65 -4.24 18.85 0.47
C THR A 65 -3.91 19.50 -0.87
N THR A 66 -2.63 19.76 -1.08
CA THR A 66 -2.13 20.37 -2.32
C THR A 66 -1.58 19.30 -3.27
N GLY A 67 -1.50 19.61 -4.56
CA GLY A 67 -0.86 18.71 -5.54
C GLY A 67 0.61 18.43 -5.21
N ALA A 68 1.32 19.40 -4.66
CA ALA A 68 2.71 19.23 -4.22
C ALA A 68 2.82 18.26 -3.03
N ALA A 69 1.94 18.39 -2.02
CA ALA A 69 1.87 17.46 -0.91
C ALA A 69 1.51 16.04 -1.39
N ALA A 70 0.64 15.91 -2.38
CA ALA A 70 0.28 14.62 -2.99
C ALA A 70 1.49 13.92 -3.65
N ILE A 71 2.28 14.66 -4.44
CA ILE A 71 3.50 14.13 -5.07
C ILE A 71 4.54 13.73 -4.01
N ALA A 72 4.76 14.61 -3.02
CA ALA A 72 5.64 14.30 -1.90
C ALA A 72 5.17 13.04 -1.15
N GLY A 73 3.86 12.88 -0.96
CA GLY A 73 3.26 11.69 -0.37
C GLY A 73 3.59 10.40 -1.14
N LEU A 74 3.52 10.39 -2.48
CA LEU A 74 3.90 9.21 -3.25
C LEU A 74 5.38 8.86 -3.09
N ILE A 75 6.25 9.87 -3.21
CA ILE A 75 7.70 9.68 -3.15
C ILE A 75 8.07 9.20 -1.74
N THR A 76 7.63 9.91 -0.72
CA THR A 76 7.90 9.57 0.68
C THR A 76 7.28 8.22 1.05
N GLY A 77 6.06 7.90 0.59
CA GLY A 77 5.44 6.61 0.87
C GLY A 77 6.17 5.43 0.26
N PHE A 78 6.65 5.56 -0.98
CA PHE A 78 7.49 4.53 -1.58
C PHE A 78 8.84 4.42 -0.84
N THR A 79 9.53 5.54 -0.62
CA THR A 79 10.83 5.55 0.07
C THR A 79 10.75 4.99 1.49
N LEU A 80 9.71 5.31 2.25
CA LEU A 80 9.50 4.78 3.59
C LEU A 80 9.18 3.28 3.55
N SER A 81 8.39 2.82 2.57
CA SER A 81 8.13 1.39 2.45
C SER A 81 9.39 0.60 2.11
N VAL A 82 10.25 1.14 1.24
CA VAL A 82 11.57 0.55 0.99
C VAL A 82 12.43 0.59 2.26
N PHE A 83 12.44 1.72 2.97
CA PHE A 83 13.18 1.84 4.22
C PHE A 83 12.74 0.81 5.27
N PHE A 84 11.44 0.69 5.56
CA PHE A 84 10.93 -0.25 6.54
C PHE A 84 11.11 -1.71 6.12
N ASN A 85 10.93 -2.06 4.84
CA ASN A 85 11.08 -3.45 4.41
C ASN A 85 12.55 -3.89 4.31
N GLU A 86 13.44 -3.03 3.82
CA GLU A 86 14.80 -3.45 3.42
C GLU A 86 15.91 -2.93 4.35
N PHE A 87 15.74 -1.76 4.96
CA PHE A 87 16.81 -1.07 5.70
C PHE A 87 16.59 -0.98 7.21
N ALA A 88 15.34 -0.93 7.66
CA ALA A 88 15.01 -0.69 9.07
C ALA A 88 15.63 -1.74 10.00
N PRO A 89 15.56 -3.06 9.73
CA PRO A 89 16.18 -4.05 10.62
C PRO A 89 17.70 -3.89 10.75
N ALA A 90 18.37 -3.46 9.68
CA ALA A 90 19.82 -3.25 9.64
C ALA A 90 20.25 -1.96 10.35
N VAL A 91 19.43 -0.91 10.28
CA VAL A 91 19.76 0.42 10.81
C VAL A 91 19.30 0.62 12.25
N LEU A 92 18.10 0.16 12.60
CA LEU A 92 17.45 0.41 13.89
C LEU A 92 17.49 -0.81 14.82
N GLY A 93 17.91 -1.96 14.30
CA GLY A 93 17.98 -3.22 15.04
C GLY A 93 16.71 -4.07 14.92
N LYS A 94 16.73 -5.24 15.55
CA LYS A 94 15.68 -6.25 15.43
C LYS A 94 14.40 -5.90 16.19
N GLU A 95 14.55 -5.25 17.33
CA GLU A 95 13.46 -4.88 18.23
C GLU A 95 13.47 -3.39 18.46
N THR A 96 12.40 -2.72 18.04
CA THR A 96 12.18 -1.30 18.28
C THR A 96 10.76 -1.11 18.82
N PHE A 97 10.48 0.03 19.45
CA PHE A 97 9.09 0.39 19.81
C PHE A 97 8.12 0.35 18.60
N LEU A 98 8.63 0.59 17.39
CA LEU A 98 7.83 0.61 16.17
C LEU A 98 7.53 -0.80 15.63
N TYR A 99 8.42 -1.77 15.84
CA TYR A 99 8.28 -3.09 15.22
C TYR A 99 9.14 -4.15 15.91
N THR A 100 8.73 -5.40 15.71
CA THR A 100 9.48 -6.60 16.04
C THR A 100 9.78 -7.33 14.73
N ALA A 101 11.06 -7.49 14.42
CA ALA A 101 11.51 -8.23 13.25
C ALA A 101 11.70 -9.71 13.60
N TYR A 102 11.23 -10.61 12.74
CA TYR A 102 11.40 -12.04 12.91
C TYR A 102 12.56 -12.55 12.06
N GLU A 103 13.22 -13.58 12.57
CA GLU A 103 14.31 -14.28 11.89
C GLU A 103 13.79 -15.56 11.26
N TYR A 104 14.18 -15.79 10.01
CA TYR A 104 13.92 -17.05 9.35
C TYR A 104 15.05 -17.38 8.39
N THR A 105 15.30 -18.68 8.23
CA THR A 105 16.37 -19.16 7.35
C THR A 105 15.81 -19.34 5.95
N LYS A 106 16.38 -18.64 4.98
CA LYS A 106 16.10 -18.85 3.56
C LYS A 106 17.28 -19.55 2.92
N MET A 107 16.98 -20.58 2.12
CA MET A 107 17.98 -21.24 1.29
C MET A 107 18.13 -20.43 0.00
N ASN A 108 19.18 -19.62 -0.08
CA ASN A 108 19.48 -18.81 -1.25
C ASN A 108 20.70 -19.40 -1.96
N ASN A 109 20.53 -19.90 -3.19
CA ASN A 109 21.62 -20.50 -3.98
C ASN A 109 22.48 -21.57 -3.27
N GLY A 110 21.88 -22.33 -2.35
CA GLY A 110 22.58 -23.39 -1.59
C GLY A 110 23.28 -22.93 -0.30
N VAL A 111 23.20 -21.65 0.05
CA VAL A 111 23.67 -21.08 1.32
C VAL A 111 22.47 -20.78 2.21
N MET A 112 22.55 -21.18 3.49
CA MET A 112 21.56 -20.81 4.49
C MET A 112 21.83 -19.38 4.97
N GLU A 113 21.03 -18.43 4.51
CA GLU A 113 21.08 -17.04 4.97
C GLU A 113 20.00 -16.83 6.03
N THR A 114 20.39 -16.21 7.14
CA THR A 114 19.44 -15.78 8.18
C THR A 114 18.92 -14.42 7.77
N VAL A 115 17.65 -14.35 7.38
CA VAL A 115 17.00 -13.11 6.97
C VAL A 115 16.19 -12.58 8.16
N VAL A 116 16.40 -11.31 8.47
CA VAL A 116 15.65 -10.57 9.50
C VAL A 116 14.65 -9.69 8.77
N GLU A 117 13.35 -9.98 8.91
CA GLU A 117 12.30 -9.20 8.25
C GLU A 117 11.25 -8.69 9.24
N ILE A 118 10.70 -7.51 8.94
CA ILE A 118 9.55 -6.96 9.64
C ILE A 118 8.29 -7.46 8.91
N PRO A 119 7.22 -7.86 9.63
CA PRO A 119 5.96 -8.22 8.99
C PRO A 119 5.48 -7.10 8.05
N PHE A 120 5.23 -7.43 6.79
CA PHE A 120 4.96 -6.44 5.73
C PHE A 120 3.74 -5.54 6.06
N LEU A 121 2.75 -6.04 6.82
CA LEU A 121 1.62 -5.25 7.30
C LEU A 121 2.04 -4.12 8.25
N ILE A 122 3.04 -4.37 9.11
CA ILE A 122 3.60 -3.36 10.02
C ILE A 122 4.36 -2.30 9.21
N CYS A 123 5.20 -2.73 8.25
CA CYS A 123 5.87 -1.82 7.32
C CYS A 123 4.86 -0.93 6.57
N MET A 124 3.82 -1.55 6.02
CA MET A 124 2.74 -0.87 5.29
C MET A 124 2.03 0.16 6.17
N GLY A 125 1.72 -0.19 7.43
CA GLY A 125 1.09 0.70 8.40
C GLY A 125 1.96 1.92 8.72
N TRP A 126 3.23 1.72 9.07
CA TRP A 126 4.12 2.83 9.40
C TRP A 126 4.41 3.72 8.20
N SER A 127 4.66 3.15 7.02
CA SER A 127 4.78 3.92 5.78
C SER A 127 3.57 4.80 5.54
N PHE A 128 2.35 4.28 5.78
CA PHE A 128 1.12 5.07 5.65
C PHE A 128 1.08 6.24 6.63
N PHE A 129 1.32 5.99 7.92
CA PHE A 129 1.25 7.03 8.95
C PHE A 129 2.29 8.14 8.76
N PHE A 130 3.55 7.79 8.49
CA PHE A 130 4.59 8.77 8.25
C PHE A 130 4.37 9.54 6.94
N THR A 131 3.88 8.89 5.88
CA THR A 131 3.50 9.58 4.65
C THR A 131 2.38 10.58 4.90
N MET A 132 1.34 10.16 5.61
CA MET A 132 0.24 11.04 5.98
C MET A 132 0.73 12.23 6.81
N ALA A 133 1.65 12.01 7.75
CA ALA A 133 2.27 13.08 8.53
C ALA A 133 3.01 14.10 7.63
N VAL A 134 3.85 13.64 6.70
CA VAL A 134 4.56 14.52 5.75
C VAL A 134 3.59 15.31 4.88
N MET A 135 2.56 14.64 4.34
CA MET A 135 1.53 15.29 3.55
C MET A 135 0.76 16.34 4.37
N ILE A 136 0.47 16.05 5.63
CA ILE A 136 -0.19 16.97 6.56
C ILE A 136 0.68 18.19 6.81
N LEU A 137 1.95 18.00 7.19
CA LEU A 137 2.87 19.10 7.46
C LEU A 137 3.03 20.02 6.24
N MET A 138 3.21 19.45 5.06
CA MET A 138 3.31 20.22 3.81
C MET A 138 2.01 20.97 3.48
N SER A 139 0.85 20.35 3.70
CA SER A 139 -0.44 20.96 3.43
C SER A 139 -0.82 22.03 4.45
N LEU A 140 -0.30 21.94 5.68
CA LEU A 140 -0.45 22.98 6.70
C LEU A 140 0.36 24.24 6.39
N ALA A 141 1.54 24.08 5.77
CA ALA A 141 2.33 25.19 5.24
C ALA A 141 1.71 25.83 3.97
N GLY A 142 0.77 25.12 3.33
CA GLY A 142 0.03 25.57 2.16
C GLY A 142 -1.23 26.40 2.48
N PRO A 143 -1.99 26.79 1.45
CA PRO A 143 -3.24 27.55 1.61
C PRO A 143 -4.29 26.73 2.36
N LYS A 144 -5.13 27.40 3.18
CA LYS A 144 -6.19 26.76 3.99
C LYS A 144 -7.24 26.02 3.16
N VAL A 145 -7.42 26.39 1.90
CA VAL A 145 -8.28 25.70 0.94
C VAL A 145 -7.53 25.64 -0.39
N SER A 146 -7.31 24.42 -0.88
CA SER A 146 -6.71 24.17 -2.18
C SER A 146 -7.72 24.53 -3.28
N ALA A 147 -7.25 25.15 -4.38
CA ALA A 147 -8.11 25.52 -5.51
C ALA A 147 -8.79 24.30 -6.18
N LYS A 148 -8.25 23.10 -5.98
CA LYS A 148 -8.79 21.83 -6.49
C LYS A 148 -9.41 20.95 -5.39
N ALA A 149 -9.69 21.52 -4.22
CA ALA A 149 -10.28 20.78 -3.11
C ALA A 149 -11.66 20.22 -3.49
N PHE A 150 -11.90 18.95 -3.14
CA PHE A 150 -13.21 18.34 -3.34
C PHE A 150 -14.24 18.96 -2.38
N ALA A 151 -15.40 19.34 -2.93
CA ALA A 151 -16.52 19.83 -2.13
C ALA A 151 -17.30 18.64 -1.58
N LEU A 152 -17.04 18.26 -0.33
CA LEU A 152 -17.80 17.22 0.35
C LEU A 152 -19.15 17.76 0.85
N ASP A 153 -20.24 17.24 0.30
CA ASP A 153 -21.59 17.37 0.85
C ASP A 153 -21.87 16.21 1.84
N PRO A 154 -22.15 16.50 3.13
CA PRO A 154 -22.55 15.49 4.12
C PRO A 154 -23.76 14.64 3.72
N SER A 155 -24.61 15.14 2.83
CA SER A 155 -25.77 14.39 2.34
C SER A 155 -25.39 13.08 1.63
N MET A 156 -24.20 13.02 1.02
CA MET A 156 -23.68 11.84 0.31
C MET A 156 -23.42 10.64 1.22
N PHE A 157 -23.26 10.86 2.53
CA PHE A 157 -23.02 9.80 3.51
C PHE A 157 -24.30 9.28 4.19
N LYS A 158 -25.47 9.82 3.82
CA LYS A 158 -26.75 9.36 4.38
C LYS A 158 -27.08 7.96 3.84
N LEU A 159 -27.25 7.01 4.75
CA LEU A 159 -27.59 5.63 4.42
C LEU A 159 -29.09 5.39 4.55
N LYS A 160 -29.63 4.56 3.67
CA LYS A 160 -31.02 4.07 3.78
C LYS A 160 -31.11 3.09 4.97
N PRO A 161 -32.23 3.05 5.72
CA PRO A 161 -32.40 2.12 6.84
C PRO A 161 -32.14 0.65 6.48
N SER A 162 -32.55 0.21 5.29
CA SER A 162 -32.28 -1.14 4.79
C SER A 162 -30.78 -1.46 4.68
N THR A 163 -29.95 -0.51 4.22
CA THR A 163 -28.50 -0.66 4.13
C THR A 163 -27.87 -0.75 5.51
N ILE A 164 -28.36 0.03 6.48
CA ILE A 164 -27.89 -0.01 7.87
C ILE A 164 -28.10 -1.40 8.48
N VAL A 165 -29.29 -1.98 8.27
CA VAL A 165 -29.59 -3.34 8.76
C VAL A 165 -28.61 -4.36 8.17
N MET A 166 -28.32 -4.30 6.86
CA MET A 166 -27.33 -5.21 6.24
C MET A 166 -25.91 -5.03 6.77
N ILE A 167 -25.47 -3.78 7.02
CA ILE A 167 -24.16 -3.51 7.63
C ILE A 167 -24.10 -4.13 9.03
N VAL A 168 -25.14 -3.91 9.84
CA VAL A 168 -25.20 -4.41 11.22
C VAL A 168 -25.17 -5.94 11.28
N ILE A 169 -25.95 -6.62 10.42
CA ILE A 169 -25.93 -8.09 10.31
C ILE A 169 -24.53 -8.57 9.92
N THR A 170 -23.90 -7.94 8.92
CA THR A 170 -22.54 -8.30 8.48
C THR A 170 -21.52 -8.15 9.60
N LEU A 171 -21.55 -7.04 10.34
CA LEU A 171 -20.65 -6.81 11.48
C LEU A 171 -20.89 -7.81 12.61
N MET A 172 -22.14 -8.17 12.89
CA MET A 172 -22.46 -9.22 13.87
C MET A 172 -21.92 -10.59 13.45
N LEU A 173 -22.10 -10.99 12.19
CA LEU A 173 -21.57 -12.25 11.67
C LEU A 173 -20.04 -12.29 11.77
N LEU A 174 -19.36 -11.23 11.35
CA LEU A 174 -17.90 -11.12 11.49
C LEU A 174 -17.47 -11.21 12.95
N SER A 175 -18.17 -10.53 13.86
CA SER A 175 -17.87 -10.56 15.29
C SER A 175 -18.01 -11.97 15.87
N VAL A 176 -19.08 -12.69 15.52
CA VAL A 176 -19.31 -14.07 15.96
C VAL A 176 -18.21 -15.00 15.44
N LEU A 177 -17.80 -14.85 14.17
CA LEU A 177 -16.72 -15.65 13.61
C LEU A 177 -15.40 -15.39 14.34
N TYR A 178 -15.04 -14.13 14.57
CA TYR A 178 -13.82 -13.79 15.30
C TYR A 178 -13.86 -14.31 16.73
N VAL A 179 -14.95 -14.11 17.49
CA VAL A 179 -15.04 -14.60 18.87
C VAL A 179 -15.00 -16.13 18.98
N LYS A 180 -15.57 -16.84 17.99
CA LYS A 180 -15.61 -18.31 18.01
C LYS A 180 -14.27 -18.96 17.65
N PHE A 181 -13.49 -18.35 16.76
CA PHE A 181 -12.25 -18.92 16.21
C PHE A 181 -10.97 -18.27 16.75
N TRP A 182 -11.10 -17.24 17.58
CA TRP A 182 -10.01 -16.72 18.42
C TRP A 182 -9.76 -17.69 19.57
#